data_AF-A0A9D6NE66-F1
#
_entry.id   AF-A0A9D6NE66-F1
#
_cell.length_a   1.000
_cell.length_b   1.000
_cell.length_c   1.000
_cell.angle_alpha   90.00
_cell.angle_beta   90.00
_cell.angle_gamma   90.00
#
_symmetry.space_group_name_H-M   'P 1'
#
loop_
_entity.id
_entity.type
_entity.pdbx_description
1 polymer ?
#
loop_
_entity_poly.entity_id
_entity_poly.type
_entity_poly.pdbx_seq_one_letter_code
_entity_poly.pdbx_strand_id
1 'polypeptide(L)'
;MAMKFEFQYREDDYVEAQELHTRFGRFARWGLPAMALAGLALVLFHGTRFFYDDESEYYRLLYLLLGLFLMLYPLLSTRSLRMQMGRLTNLQDKFSLELGDEGLLLVGPNQQTELRWEALERWREGNDVILLFCRPGMFTILPKRAMSAEHRVQLRELLDQHISDK
;
A
#
# COMPACT_ATOMS: atom_id res chain seq x y z
N MET A 1 22.17 18.03 -11.43
CA MET A 1 21.25 18.78 -12.34
C MET A 1 19.87 18.72 -11.70
N ALA A 2 19.21 19.85 -11.39
CA ALA A 2 17.94 19.80 -10.66
C ALA A 2 16.76 19.52 -11.61
N MET A 3 16.05 18.41 -11.41
CA MET A 3 14.86 18.04 -12.17
C MET A 3 13.61 18.43 -11.40
N LYS A 4 12.74 19.22 -12.02
CA LYS A 4 11.50 19.70 -11.40
C LYS A 4 10.27 19.26 -12.18
N PHE A 5 9.27 18.76 -11.47
CA PHE A 5 7.95 18.48 -12.06
C PHE A 5 6.82 18.73 -11.08
N GLU A 6 5.67 19.10 -11.63
CA GLU A 6 4.45 19.34 -10.86
C GLU A 6 3.44 18.22 -11.10
N PHE A 7 2.69 17.90 -10.06
CA PHE A 7 1.65 16.89 -10.14
C PHE A 7 0.56 17.11 -9.11
N GLN A 8 -0.56 16.45 -9.35
CA GLN A 8 -1.67 16.36 -8.42
C GLN A 8 -1.90 14.87 -8.18
N TYR A 9 -2.08 14.49 -6.92
CA TYR A 9 -2.36 13.11 -6.59
C TYR A 9 -3.77 12.71 -7.07
N ARG A 10 -3.92 11.42 -7.37
CA ARG A 10 -5.21 10.78 -7.63
C ARG A 10 -5.49 9.74 -6.56
N GLU A 11 -6.76 9.43 -6.37
CA GLU A 11 -7.17 8.34 -5.46
C GLU A 11 -6.46 7.02 -5.82
N ASP A 12 -6.36 6.72 -7.12
CA ASP A 12 -5.68 5.51 -7.61
C ASP A 12 -4.20 5.43 -7.20
N ASP A 13 -3.49 6.56 -7.09
CA ASP A 13 -2.08 6.55 -6.67
C ASP A 13 -1.92 6.05 -5.25
N TYR A 14 -2.84 6.46 -4.38
CA TYR A 14 -2.77 6.06 -2.99
C TYR A 14 -3.26 4.63 -2.79
N VAL A 15 -4.28 4.21 -3.53
CA VAL A 15 -4.74 2.82 -3.52
C VAL A 15 -3.60 1.91 -3.95
N GLU A 16 -2.94 2.23 -5.06
CA GLU A 16 -1.79 1.47 -5.53
C GLU A 16 -0.63 1.53 -4.53
N ALA A 17 -0.31 2.72 -4.00
CA ALA A 17 0.72 2.87 -2.97
C ALA A 17 0.46 1.99 -1.75
N GLN A 18 -0.79 1.92 -1.29
CA GLN A 18 -1.15 1.14 -0.13
C GLN A 18 -1.16 -0.36 -0.42
N GLU A 19 -1.61 -0.77 -1.61
CA GLU A 19 -1.45 -2.13 -2.09
C GLU A 19 0.04 -2.51 -2.18
N LEU A 20 0.90 -1.62 -2.68
CA LEU A 20 2.34 -1.84 -2.77
C LEU A 20 3.02 -1.85 -1.39
N HIS A 21 2.53 -1.06 -0.43
CA HIS A 21 3.04 -1.12 0.94
C HIS A 21 2.65 -2.43 1.63
N THR A 22 1.40 -2.87 1.45
CA THR A 22 0.85 -4.06 2.12
C THR A 22 1.33 -5.35 1.49
N ARG A 23 1.35 -5.47 0.15
CA ARG A 23 1.70 -6.71 -0.58
C ARG A 23 3.12 -7.22 -0.34
N PHE A 24 4.02 -6.40 0.18
CA PHE A 24 5.44 -6.74 0.32
C PHE A 24 5.83 -7.29 1.70
N GLY A 25 4.87 -7.45 2.62
CA GLY A 25 5.07 -8.23 3.85
C GLY A 25 4.95 -9.73 3.60
N ARG A 26 5.82 -10.56 4.21
CA ARG A 26 5.65 -12.03 4.26
C ARG A 26 4.23 -12.42 4.71
N PHE A 27 3.67 -11.65 5.64
CA PHE A 27 2.32 -11.80 6.14
C PHE A 27 1.23 -11.48 5.10
N ALA A 28 1.43 -10.50 4.22
CA ALA A 28 0.44 -10.22 3.18
C ALA A 28 0.49 -11.24 2.04
N ARG A 29 1.70 -11.69 1.66
CA ARG A 29 1.88 -12.67 0.58
C ARG A 29 1.39 -14.07 0.94
N TRP A 30 1.57 -14.49 2.19
CA TRP A 30 1.23 -15.85 2.64
C TRP A 30 0.18 -15.88 3.76
N GLY A 31 0.21 -14.92 4.68
CA GLY A 31 -0.70 -14.87 5.82
C GLY A 31 -2.14 -14.54 5.42
N LEU A 32 -2.37 -13.57 4.53
CA LEU A 32 -3.72 -13.26 4.04
C LEU A 32 -4.40 -14.42 3.31
N PRO A 33 -3.79 -15.09 2.32
CA PRO A 33 -4.40 -16.27 1.69
C PRO A 33 -4.51 -17.44 2.67
N ALA A 34 -3.56 -17.61 3.61
CA ALA A 34 -3.67 -18.64 4.65
C ALA A 34 -4.83 -18.37 5.62
N MET A 35 -5.08 -17.11 6.01
CA MET A 35 -6.22 -16.72 6.85
C MET A 35 -7.55 -16.94 6.12
N ALA A 36 -7.62 -16.58 4.83
CA ALA A 36 -8.81 -16.84 4.03
C ALA A 36 -9.08 -18.35 3.88
N LEU A 37 -8.03 -19.15 3.66
CA LEU A 37 -8.12 -20.60 3.58
C LEU A 37 -8.51 -21.23 4.92
N ALA A 38 -7.97 -20.75 6.04
CA ALA A 38 -8.34 -21.18 7.38
C ALA A 38 -9.80 -20.84 7.69
N GLY A 39 -10.26 -19.64 7.31
CA GLY A 39 -11.67 -19.24 7.42
C GLY A 39 -12.59 -20.14 6.60
N LEU A 40 -12.22 -20.45 5.35
CA LEU A 40 -12.95 -21.39 4.50
C LEU A 40 -12.99 -22.79 5.11
N ALA A 41 -11.87 -23.29 5.64
CA ALA A 41 -11.79 -24.59 6.29
C ALA A 41 -12.72 -24.67 7.51
N LEU A 42 -12.76 -23.61 8.34
CA LEU A 42 -13.68 -23.52 9.49
C LEU A 42 -15.15 -23.56 9.05
N VAL A 43 -15.51 -22.78 8.01
CA VAL A 43 -16.88 -22.75 7.48
C VAL A 43 -17.29 -24.11 6.92
N LEU A 44 -16.42 -24.77 6.16
CA LEU A 44 -16.70 -26.10 5.61
C LEU A 44 -16.77 -27.17 6.69
N PHE A 45 -15.86 -27.14 7.66
CA PHE A 45 -15.78 -28.15 8.73
C PHE A 45 -16.99 -28.10 9.67
N HIS A 46 -17.41 -26.90 10.09
CA HIS A 46 -18.59 -26.75 10.95
C HIS A 46 -19.90 -26.73 10.15
N GLY A 47 -19.89 -26.26 8.90
CA GLY A 47 -21.07 -26.25 8.04
C GLY A 47 -21.50 -27.66 7.59
N THR A 48 -20.56 -28.57 7.31
CA THR A 48 -20.87 -29.95 6.92
C THR A 48 -21.33 -30.82 8.09
N ARG A 49 -20.90 -30.50 9.32
CA ARG A 49 -21.34 -31.16 10.55
C ARG A 49 -22.66 -30.63 11.12
N PHE A 50 -23.31 -29.71 10.42
CA PHE A 50 -24.59 -29.14 10.82
C PHE A 50 -25.67 -30.21 11.09
N PHE A 51 -25.61 -31.35 10.39
CA PHE A 51 -26.62 -32.40 10.48
C PHE A 51 -26.24 -33.59 11.37
N TYR A 52 -25.02 -33.64 11.93
CA TYR A 52 -24.48 -34.86 12.55
C TYR A 52 -24.06 -34.74 14.02
N ASP A 53 -23.77 -33.55 14.53
CA ASP A 53 -23.25 -33.38 15.90
C ASP A 53 -24.19 -32.62 16.85
N ASP A 54 -24.17 -33.01 18.12
CA ASP A 54 -24.91 -32.43 19.25
C ASP A 54 -24.13 -31.28 19.94
N GLU A 55 -23.25 -30.60 19.21
CA GLU A 55 -22.55 -29.42 19.72
C GLU A 55 -23.56 -28.32 20.07
N SER A 56 -23.34 -27.59 21.16
CA SER A 56 -24.18 -26.42 21.48
C SER A 56 -24.21 -25.43 20.30
N GLU A 57 -25.42 -25.12 19.81
CA GLU A 57 -25.69 -24.27 18.63
C GLU A 57 -24.92 -22.93 18.67
N TYR A 58 -24.68 -22.39 19.87
CA TYR A 58 -23.93 -21.17 20.11
C TYR A 58 -22.47 -21.22 19.62
N TYR A 59 -21.75 -22.32 19.86
CA TYR A 59 -20.34 -22.43 19.44
C TYR A 59 -20.23 -22.59 17.93
N ARG A 60 -21.18 -23.30 17.31
CA ARG A 60 -21.25 -23.45 15.85
C ARG A 60 -21.48 -22.11 15.15
N LEU A 61 -22.43 -21.32 15.64
CA LEU A 61 -22.67 -19.97 15.09
C LEU A 61 -21.44 -19.09 15.24
N LEU A 62 -20.76 -19.15 16.39
CA LEU A 62 -19.52 -18.40 16.63
C LEU A 62 -18.42 -18.77 15.63
N TYR A 63 -18.18 -20.06 15.38
CA TYR A 63 -17.16 -20.51 14.42
C TYR A 63 -17.51 -20.15 12.97
N LEU A 64 -18.78 -20.20 12.59
CA LEU A 64 -19.24 -19.77 11.26
C LEU A 64 -19.01 -18.27 11.07
N LEU A 65 -19.38 -17.45 12.06
CA LEU A 65 -19.15 -16.01 12.02
C LEU A 65 -17.66 -15.67 11.98
N LEU A 66 -16.84 -16.38 12.77
CA LEU A 66 -15.39 -16.20 12.77
C LEU A 66 -14.77 -16.60 11.43
N GLY A 67 -15.16 -17.74 10.86
CA GLY A 67 -14.69 -18.20 9.56
C GLY A 67 -15.07 -17.24 8.44
N LEU A 68 -16.31 -16.75 8.44
CA LEU A 68 -16.78 -15.74 7.49
C LEU A 68 -16.03 -14.42 7.65
N PHE A 69 -15.79 -13.97 8.89
CA PHE A 69 -15.00 -12.78 9.17
C PHE A 69 -13.57 -12.89 8.63
N LEU A 70 -12.88 -14.00 8.90
CA LEU A 70 -11.52 -14.25 8.40
C LEU A 70 -11.47 -14.30 6.87
N MET A 71 -12.49 -14.88 6.24
CA MET A 71 -12.62 -14.94 4.78
C MET A 71 -12.86 -13.56 4.15
N LEU A 72 -13.68 -12.72 4.79
CA LEU A 72 -14.04 -11.40 4.26
C LEU A 72 -13.06 -10.28 4.64
N TYR A 73 -12.27 -10.46 5.69
CA TYR A 73 -11.28 -9.47 6.16
C TYR A 73 -10.41 -8.86 5.03
N PRO A 74 -9.78 -9.64 4.13
CA PRO A 74 -8.97 -9.06 3.04
C PRO A 74 -9.79 -8.20 2.05
N LEU A 75 -11.06 -8.55 1.82
CA LEU A 75 -11.95 -7.75 0.96
C LEU A 75 -12.40 -6.46 1.65
N LEU A 76 -12.63 -6.52 2.96
CA LEU A 76 -13.07 -5.37 3.74
C LEU A 76 -11.96 -4.34 3.93
N SER A 77 -10.70 -4.76 4.08
CA SER A 77 -9.57 -3.84 4.26
C SER A 77 -9.34 -2.97 3.01
N THR A 78 -9.34 -3.58 1.83
CA THR A 78 -9.15 -2.87 0.54
C THR A 78 -10.28 -1.88 0.25
N ARG A 79 -11.53 -2.23 0.58
CA ARG A 79 -12.67 -1.31 0.45
C ARG A 79 -12.63 -0.17 1.46
N SER A 80 -12.27 -0.46 2.71
CA SER A 80 -12.17 0.56 3.77
C SER A 80 -11.14 1.62 3.40
N LEU A 81 -10.02 1.21 2.81
CA LEU A 81 -8.98 2.10 2.31
C LEU A 81 -9.51 3.07 1.26
N ARG A 82 -10.15 2.57 0.19
CA ARG A 82 -10.76 3.45 -0.83
C ARG A 82 -11.76 4.44 -0.22
N MET A 83 -12.62 3.96 0.68
CA MET A 83 -13.61 4.81 1.35
C MET A 83 -12.99 5.88 2.26
N GLN A 84 -11.87 5.59 2.93
CA GLN A 84 -11.14 6.58 3.73
C GLN A 84 -10.42 7.60 2.85
N MET A 85 -9.91 7.16 1.70
CA MET A 85 -9.15 8.02 0.77
C MET A 85 -10.06 9.01 0.03
N GLY A 86 -11.25 8.59 -0.40
CA GLY A 86 -12.26 9.48 -0.98
C GLY A 86 -12.72 10.61 -0.05
N ARG A 87 -12.41 10.54 1.27
CA ARG A 87 -12.70 11.60 2.26
C ARG A 87 -11.54 12.57 2.48
N LEU A 88 -10.34 12.29 1.98
CA LEU A 88 -9.19 13.19 2.10
C LEU A 88 -9.29 14.28 1.03
N THR A 89 -9.81 15.44 1.44
CA THR A 89 -10.00 16.61 0.56
C THR A 89 -8.67 17.20 0.06
N ASN A 90 -7.55 16.92 0.74
CA ASN A 90 -6.20 17.42 0.41
C ASN A 90 -5.53 16.71 -0.78
N LEU A 91 -6.21 15.75 -1.42
CA LEU A 91 -5.69 15.04 -2.60
C LEU A 91 -5.68 15.90 -3.87
N GLN A 92 -6.46 16.98 -3.89
CA GLN A 92 -6.62 17.85 -5.06
C GLN A 92 -5.57 18.96 -5.14
N ASP A 93 -4.62 18.99 -4.22
CA ASP A 93 -3.62 20.02 -4.19
C ASP A 93 -2.48 19.75 -5.17
N LYS A 94 -1.91 20.83 -5.72
CA LYS A 94 -0.73 20.73 -6.59
C LYS A 94 0.51 20.59 -5.72
N PHE A 95 1.32 19.59 -6.06
CA PHE A 95 2.62 19.34 -5.49
C PHE A 95 3.68 19.59 -6.55
N SER A 96 4.85 20.09 -6.13
CA SER A 96 6.05 20.13 -6.96
C SER A 96 7.11 19.26 -6.33
N LEU A 97 7.78 18.44 -7.15
CA LEU A 97 8.95 17.68 -6.75
C LEU A 97 10.17 18.27 -7.44
N GLU A 98 11.21 18.52 -6.67
CA GLU A 98 12.55 18.83 -7.15
C GLU A 98 13.48 17.70 -6.75
N LEU A 99 14.13 17.08 -7.74
CA LEU A 99 15.18 16.08 -7.55
C LEU A 99 16.52 16.77 -7.76
N GLY A 100 17.40 16.64 -6.77
CA GLY A 100 18.76 17.15 -6.81
C GLY A 100 19.77 16.09 -6.43
N ASP A 101 21.03 16.50 -6.38
CA ASP A 101 22.14 15.59 -6.11
C ASP A 101 22.18 15.15 -4.62
N GLU A 102 21.62 15.95 -3.71
CA GLU A 102 21.58 15.65 -2.26
C GLU A 102 20.29 14.93 -1.80
N GLY A 103 19.23 14.98 -2.62
CA GLY A 103 17.95 14.41 -2.25
C GLY A 103 16.80 14.88 -3.13
N LEU A 104 15.60 14.79 -2.59
CA LEU A 104 14.37 15.27 -3.21
C LEU A 104 13.66 16.25 -2.27
N LEU A 105 13.02 17.23 -2.88
CA LEU A 105 12.21 18.23 -2.22
C LEU A 105 10.79 18.17 -2.77
N LEU A 106 9.84 17.82 -1.92
CA LEU A 106 8.42 17.82 -2.23
C LEU A 106 7.77 19.05 -1.58
N VAL A 107 7.26 19.96 -2.39
CA VAL A 107 6.55 21.16 -1.94
C VAL A 107 5.07 21.01 -2.28
N GLY A 108 4.23 20.95 -1.26
CA GLY A 108 2.77 21.06 -1.36
C GLY A 108 2.28 22.43 -0.88
N PRO A 109 0.95 22.67 -0.86
CA PRO A 109 0.40 23.98 -0.55
C PRO A 109 0.67 24.46 0.87
N ASN A 110 0.64 23.53 1.84
CA ASN A 110 0.78 23.82 3.27
C ASN A 110 1.95 23.07 3.91
N GLN A 111 2.75 22.35 3.12
CA GLN A 111 3.81 21.50 3.64
C GLN A 111 4.97 21.40 2.65
N GLN A 112 6.18 21.36 3.19
CA GLN A 112 7.41 21.09 2.45
C GLN A 112 8.08 19.89 3.10
N THR A 113 8.45 18.90 2.30
CA THR A 113 9.13 17.68 2.73
C THR A 113 10.45 17.57 1.98
N GLU A 114 11.55 17.66 2.70
CA GLU A 114 12.89 17.42 2.16
C GLU A 114 13.32 16.01 2.58
N LEU A 115 13.64 15.15 1.62
CA LEU A 115 14.18 13.82 1.86
C LEU A 115 15.57 13.72 1.25
N ARG A 116 16.57 13.58 2.11
CA ARG A 116 17.94 13.29 1.71
C ARG A 116 18.07 11.84 1.28
N TRP A 117 18.96 11.54 0.34
CA TRP A 117 19.21 10.18 -0.11
C TRP A 117 19.57 9.23 1.05
N GLU A 118 20.34 9.72 2.01
CA GLU A 118 20.76 9.01 3.23
C GLU A 118 19.60 8.61 4.15
N ALA A 119 18.47 9.32 4.07
CA ALA A 119 17.29 9.05 4.87
C ALA A 119 16.36 8.01 4.23
N LEU A 120 16.61 7.62 2.98
CA LEU A 120 15.81 6.63 2.26
C LEU A 120 16.37 5.23 2.52
N GLU A 121 15.56 4.39 3.15
CA GLU A 121 15.94 3.01 3.47
C GLU A 121 15.72 2.06 2.29
N ARG A 122 14.65 2.27 1.53
CA ARG A 122 14.22 1.40 0.44
C ARG A 122 13.31 2.13 -0.54
N TRP A 123 13.21 1.62 -1.75
CA TRP A 123 12.23 2.10 -2.72
C TRP A 123 11.52 0.94 -3.39
N ARG A 124 10.33 1.19 -3.95
CA ARG A 124 9.53 0.17 -4.65
C ARG A 124 8.91 0.78 -5.90
N GLU A 125 8.82 -0.02 -6.96
CA GLU A 125 8.15 0.38 -8.20
C GLU A 125 6.82 -0.37 -8.33
N GLY A 126 5.71 0.37 -8.42
CA GLY A 126 4.41 -0.14 -8.84
C GLY A 126 4.24 -0.05 -10.36
N ASN A 127 3.03 -0.22 -10.86
CA ASN A 127 2.68 0.06 -12.25
C ASN A 127 2.64 1.57 -12.50
N ASP A 128 1.89 2.33 -11.70
CA ASP A 128 1.64 3.77 -11.91
C ASP A 128 2.35 4.67 -10.91
N VAL A 129 2.83 4.13 -9.78
CA VAL A 129 3.56 4.88 -8.75
C VAL A 129 4.95 4.32 -8.43
N ILE A 130 5.81 5.17 -7.89
CA ILE A 130 7.06 4.80 -7.22
C ILE A 130 6.93 5.19 -5.75
N LEU A 131 7.31 4.29 -4.83
CA LEU A 131 7.31 4.54 -3.40
C LEU A 131 8.73 4.68 -2.87
N LEU A 132 8.96 5.74 -2.11
CA LEU A 132 10.20 5.98 -1.40
C LEU A 132 9.95 5.86 0.10
N PHE A 133 10.68 4.99 0.78
CA PHE A 133 10.51 4.75 2.20
C PHE A 133 11.62 5.40 3.00
N CYS A 134 11.23 6.26 3.94
CA CYS A 134 12.18 6.85 4.89
C CYS A 134 12.30 6.01 6.16
N ARG A 135 11.20 5.36 6.56
CA ARG A 135 11.07 4.48 7.72
C ARG A 135 9.98 3.44 7.47
N PRO A 136 9.90 2.36 8.28
CA PRO A 136 8.78 1.45 8.24
C PRO A 136 7.45 2.18 8.44
N GLY A 137 6.58 2.16 7.42
CA GLY A 137 5.26 2.81 7.44
C GLY A 137 5.25 4.29 7.04
N MET A 138 6.41 4.91 6.79
CA MET A 138 6.51 6.27 6.23
C MET A 138 7.05 6.22 4.81
N PHE A 139 6.20 6.56 3.84
CA PHE A 139 6.55 6.55 2.44
C PHE A 139 6.03 7.79 1.70
N THR A 140 6.76 8.17 0.66
CA THR A 140 6.38 9.21 -0.30
C THR A 140 5.97 8.55 -1.61
N ILE A 141 4.87 9.03 -2.19
CA ILE A 141 4.30 8.51 -3.42
C ILE A 141 4.74 9.42 -4.57
N LEU A 142 5.32 8.85 -5.61
CA LEU A 142 5.71 9.57 -6.82
C LEU A 142 4.92 9.03 -8.02
N PRO A 143 3.92 9.76 -8.55
CA PRO A 143 3.15 9.31 -9.69
C PRO A 143 3.99 9.30 -10.97
N LYS A 144 4.11 8.15 -11.64
CA LYS A 144 4.89 8.01 -12.88
C LYS A 144 4.37 8.86 -14.03
N ARG A 145 3.06 9.17 -14.03
CA ARG A 145 2.42 10.05 -15.02
C ARG A 145 2.92 11.50 -14.99
N ALA A 146 3.48 11.93 -13.86
CA ALA A 146 4.04 13.28 -13.71
C ALA A 146 5.45 13.41 -14.31
N MET A 147 6.08 12.28 -14.60
CA MET A 147 7.46 12.19 -15.07
C MET A 147 7.50 11.80 -16.54
N SER A 148 8.43 12.38 -17.29
CA SER A 148 8.76 11.89 -18.63
C SER A 148 9.40 10.50 -18.54
N ALA A 149 9.47 9.78 -19.67
CA ALA A 149 10.16 8.48 -19.71
C ALA A 149 11.64 8.60 -19.29
N GLU A 150 12.31 9.67 -19.73
CA GLU A 150 13.69 9.97 -19.37
C GLU A 150 13.83 10.25 -17.87
N HIS A 151 12.93 11.04 -17.30
CA HIS A 151 12.92 11.34 -15.87
C HIS A 151 12.77 10.09 -15.01
N ARG A 152 11.95 9.12 -15.46
CA ARG A 152 11.78 7.85 -14.75
C ARG A 152 13.03 6.98 -14.79
N VAL A 153 13.75 6.97 -15.91
CA VAL A 153 15.02 6.23 -16.04
C VAL A 153 16.07 6.85 -15.13
N GLN A 154 16.24 8.17 -15.20
CA GLN A 154 17.20 8.89 -14.35
C GLN A 154 16.89 8.74 -12.86
N LEU A 155 15.61 8.84 -12.47
CA LEU A 155 15.20 8.60 -11.08
C LEU A 155 15.56 7.18 -10.64
N ARG A 156 15.31 6.16 -11.47
CA ARG A 156 15.67 4.78 -11.14
C ARG A 156 17.18 4.61 -10.96
N GLU A 157 17.97 5.21 -11.83
CA GLU A 157 19.43 5.19 -11.74
C GLU A 157 19.93 5.86 -10.45
N LEU A 158 19.37 7.02 -10.08
CA LEU A 158 19.70 7.70 -8.82
C LEU A 158 19.32 6.86 -7.59
N LEU A 159 18.11 6.27 -7.60
CA LEU A 159 17.66 5.41 -6.51
C LEU A 159 18.54 4.17 -6.38
N ASP A 160 18.94 3.54 -7.49
CA ASP A 160 19.82 2.38 -7.51
C ASP A 160 21.26 2.72 -7.06
N GLN A 161 21.71 3.96 -7.25
CA GLN A 161 23.01 4.43 -6.77
C GLN A 161 23.03 4.65 -5.25
N HIS A 162 21.94 5.19 -4.69
CA HIS A 162 21.90 5.59 -3.28
C HIS A 162 21.25 4.54 -2.36
N ILE A 163 20.39 3.67 -2.88
CA ILE A 163 19.57 2.75 -2.08
C ILE A 163 19.84 1.31 -2.51
N SER A 164 20.35 0.50 -1.59
CA SER A 164 20.69 -0.90 -1.86
C SER A 164 19.52 -1.88 -1.69
N ASP A 165 18.48 -1.53 -0.94
CA ASP A 165 17.33 -2.42 -0.68
C ASP A 165 16.15 -2.09 -1.61
N LYS A 166 15.86 -3.02 -2.52
CA LYS A 166 14.80 -2.95 -3.55
C LYS A 166 13.56 -3.67 -3.16
#